data_AF-A0A943YGJ3-F1
#
_entry.id   AF-A0A943YGJ3-F1
#
_cell.length_a   1.000
_cell.length_b   1.000
_cell.length_c   1.000
_cell.angle_alpha   90.00
_cell.angle_beta   90.00
_cell.angle_gamma   90.00
#
_symmetry.space_group_name_H-M   'P 1'
#
loop_
_entity.id
_entity.type
_entity.pdbx_description
1 polymer ?
#
loop_
_entity_poly.entity_id
_entity_poly.type
_entity_poly.pdbx_seq_one_letter_code
_entity_poly.pdbx_strand_id
1 'polypeptide(L)'
;MKKNVLYISPMQARALALEAANVTSARFDSQKLLESGSLYELEFTTEEMHYTCYIDAVSGEALGLDFFPVPVETYPSYYEDRRRTAQCVSA
;
A
#
# COMPACT_ATOMS: atom_id res chain seq x y z
N MET A 1 -27.82 -23.81 3.11
CA MET A 1 -27.88 -22.58 3.93
C MET A 1 -27.22 -21.44 3.16
N LYS A 2 -27.90 -20.31 2.97
CA LYS A 2 -27.28 -19.11 2.40
C LYS A 2 -26.45 -18.49 3.53
N LYS A 3 -25.11 -18.62 3.48
CA LYS A 3 -24.25 -17.85 4.37
C LYS A 3 -24.46 -16.39 3.98
N ASN A 4 -24.99 -15.57 4.89
CA ASN A 4 -24.95 -14.12 4.73
C ASN A 4 -23.48 -13.72 4.79
N VAL A 5 -22.85 -13.71 3.62
CA VAL A 5 -21.48 -13.25 3.45
C VAL A 5 -21.49 -11.75 3.66
N LEU A 6 -21.13 -11.34 4.87
CA LEU A 6 -20.85 -9.94 5.19
C LEU A 6 -19.44 -9.68 4.70
N TYR A 7 -19.33 -8.93 3.61
CA TYR A 7 -18.03 -8.48 3.14
C TYR A 7 -17.42 -7.51 4.14
N ILE A 8 -16.13 -7.66 4.44
CA ILE A 8 -15.41 -6.71 5.27
C ILE A 8 -15.42 -5.33 4.60
N SER A 9 -15.43 -4.27 5.40
CA SER A 9 -15.30 -2.91 4.85
C SER A 9 -13.87 -2.64 4.38
N PRO A 10 -13.65 -1.75 3.40
CA PRO A 10 -12.30 -1.38 2.97
C PRO A 10 -11.45 -0.78 4.11
N MET A 11 -12.07 -0.11 5.09
CA MET A 11 -11.34 0.36 6.29
C MET A 11 -10.82 -0.79 7.14
N GLN A 12 -11.61 -1.86 7.27
CA GLN A 12 -11.22 -3.05 8.01
C GLN A 12 -10.12 -3.83 7.27
N ALA A 13 -10.22 -3.92 5.94
CA ALA A 13 -9.17 -4.51 5.10
C ALA A 13 -7.84 -3.76 5.26
N ARG A 14 -7.85 -2.42 5.30
CA ARG A 14 -6.63 -1.63 5.55
C ARG A 14 -5.98 -1.94 6.89
N ALA A 15 -6.77 -2.04 7.96
CA ALA A 15 -6.26 -2.39 9.28
C ALA A 15 -5.60 -3.77 9.27
N LEU A 16 -6.26 -4.76 8.67
CA LEU A 16 -5.72 -6.12 8.52
C LEU A 16 -4.44 -6.15 7.68
N ALA A 17 -4.36 -5.35 6.63
CA ALA A 17 -3.16 -5.25 5.80
C ALA A 17 -1.96 -4.67 6.56
N LEU A 18 -2.20 -3.65 7.38
CA LEU A 18 -1.16 -3.06 8.25
C LEU A 18 -0.68 -4.06 9.30
N GLU A 19 -1.60 -4.79 9.93
CA GLU A 19 -1.29 -5.85 10.89
C GLU A 19 -0.51 -6.99 10.22
N ALA A 20 -0.91 -7.41 9.01
CA ALA A 20 -0.24 -8.47 8.25
C ALA A 20 1.19 -8.09 7.84
N ALA A 21 1.41 -6.82 7.47
CA ALA A 21 2.73 -6.30 7.16
C ALA A 21 3.51 -5.83 8.41
N ASN A 22 2.90 -5.93 9.60
CA ASN A 22 3.47 -5.50 10.87
C ASN A 22 3.98 -4.04 10.84
N VAL A 23 3.22 -3.16 10.19
CA VAL A 23 3.53 -1.73 10.04
C VAL A 23 2.50 -0.88 10.74
N THR A 24 2.97 0.12 11.46
CA THR A 24 2.10 1.03 12.21
C THR A 24 1.51 2.14 11.34
N SER A 25 2.27 2.58 10.33
CA SER A 25 1.88 3.65 9.42
C SER A 25 2.44 3.38 8.03
N ALA A 26 1.55 3.36 7.04
CA ALA A 26 1.92 3.25 5.64
C ALA A 26 1.05 4.16 4.78
N ARG A 27 1.58 4.56 3.64
CA ARG A 27 0.84 5.32 2.64
C ARG A 27 0.15 4.36 1.68
N PHE A 28 -1.17 4.30 1.75
CA PHE A 28 -1.96 3.54 0.77
C PHE A 28 -1.95 4.27 -0.57
N ASP A 29 -1.43 3.60 -1.60
CA ASP A 29 -1.37 4.12 -2.97
C ASP A 29 -2.59 3.65 -3.77
N SER A 30 -3.01 2.39 -3.57
CA SER A 30 -4.19 1.84 -4.20
C SER A 30 -4.99 0.93 -3.28
N GLN A 31 -6.30 0.89 -3.51
CA GLN A 31 -7.20 -0.12 -2.97
C GLN A 31 -8.13 -0.58 -4.08
N LYS A 32 -8.15 -1.88 -4.37
CA LYS A 32 -9.03 -2.46 -5.37
C LYS A 32 -9.77 -3.64 -4.79
N LEU A 33 -11.02 -3.79 -5.22
CA LEU A 33 -11.82 -4.97 -4.92
C LEU A 33 -11.92 -5.79 -6.21
N LEU A 34 -11.27 -6.94 -6.22
CA LEU A 34 -11.13 -7.89 -7.30
C LEU A 34 -12.10 -9.07 -7.10
N GLU A 35 -12.16 -9.94 -8.12
CA GLU A 35 -12.89 -11.20 -8.09
C GLU A 35 -14.38 -11.06 -7.71
N SER A 36 -15.12 -10.28 -8.50
CA SER A 36 -16.57 -10.02 -8.28
C SER A 36 -16.94 -9.45 -6.90
N GLY A 37 -15.97 -9.00 -6.10
CA GLY A 37 -16.21 -8.46 -4.77
C GLY A 37 -15.65 -9.28 -3.61
N SER A 38 -14.95 -10.39 -3.87
CA SER A 38 -14.46 -11.29 -2.82
C SER A 38 -12.99 -11.09 -2.45
N LEU A 39 -12.20 -10.32 -3.21
CA LEU A 39 -10.78 -10.14 -2.94
C LEU A 39 -10.40 -8.66 -2.84
N TYR A 40 -9.81 -8.25 -1.74
CA TYR A 40 -9.19 -6.93 -1.60
C TYR A 40 -7.71 -7.00 -1.99
N GLU A 41 -7.31 -6.12 -2.89
CA GLU A 41 -5.91 -5.81 -3.20
C GLU A 41 -5.60 -4.43 -2.61
N LEU A 42 -4.67 -4.40 -1.68
CA LEU A 42 -4.23 -3.19 -0.99
C LEU A 42 -2.76 -2.97 -1.27
N GLU A 43 -2.46 -1.89 -1.97
CA GLU A 43 -1.10 -1.48 -2.32
C GLU A 43 -0.74 -0.29 -1.43
N PHE A 44 0.27 -0.48 -0.58
CA PHE A 44 0.74 0.55 0.33
C PHE A 44 2.26 0.58 0.38
N THR A 45 2.80 1.76 0.63
CA THR A 45 4.23 2.02 0.56
C THR A 45 4.68 2.67 1.86
N THR A 46 5.85 2.26 2.31
CA THR A 46 6.60 2.86 3.42
C THR A 46 7.79 3.63 2.86
N GLU A 47 8.64 4.20 3.72
CA GLU A 47 9.82 4.93 3.25
C GLU A 47 10.80 4.05 2.45
N GLU A 48 10.84 2.75 2.73
CA GLU A 48 11.86 1.83 2.18
C GLU A 48 11.26 0.67 1.36
N MET A 49 10.01 0.29 1.60
CA MET A 49 9.37 -0.87 0.99
C MET A 49 7.97 -0.57 0.46
N HIS A 50 7.66 -1.12 -0.71
CA HIS A 50 6.29 -1.28 -1.19
C HIS A 50 5.74 -2.63 -0.71
N TYR A 51 4.46 -2.63 -0.39
CA TYR A 51 3.72 -3.80 0.07
C TYR A 51 2.45 -3.94 -0.76
N THR A 52 2.17 -5.18 -1.13
CA THR A 52 0.93 -5.58 -1.78
C THR A 52 0.30 -6.67 -0.94
N CYS A 53 -0.86 -6.39 -0.37
CA CYS A 53 -1.60 -7.32 0.46
C CYS A 53 -2.89 -7.76 -0.23
N TYR A 54 -3.14 -9.06 -0.20
CA TYR A 54 -4.35 -9.70 -0.73
C TYR A 54 -5.18 -10.22 0.43
N ILE A 55 -6.39 -9.69 0.62
CA ILE A 55 -7.28 -10.04 1.74
C ILE A 55 -8.59 -10.57 1.20
N ASP A 56 -9.01 -11.73 1.70
CA ASP A 56 -10.32 -12.28 1.38
C ASP A 56 -11.42 -11.43 2.03
N ALA A 57 -12.31 -10.87 1.22
CA ALA A 57 -13.36 -9.98 1.67
C ALA A 57 -14.46 -10.73 2.47
N VAL A 58 -14.55 -12.05 2.35
CA VAL A 58 -15.58 -12.89 2.98
C VAL A 58 -15.15 -13.38 4.37
N SER A 59 -13.89 -13.81 4.49
CA SER A 59 -13.28 -14.34 5.71
C SER A 59 -12.53 -13.26 6.50
N GLY A 60 -12.01 -12.23 5.82
CA GLY A 60 -11.11 -11.25 6.42
C GLY A 60 -9.69 -11.78 6.63
N GLU A 61 -9.32 -12.86 5.95
CA GLU A 61 -8.00 -13.47 6.06
C GLU A 61 -7.06 -12.88 5.00
N ALA A 62 -5.83 -12.56 5.40
CA ALA A 62 -4.78 -12.20 4.46
C ALA A 62 -4.33 -13.47 3.72
N LEU A 63 -4.67 -13.55 2.43
CA LEU A 63 -4.30 -14.66 1.55
C LEU A 63 -2.83 -14.58 1.14
N GLY A 64 -2.28 -13.37 1.07
CA GLY A 64 -0.89 -13.15 0.68
C GLY A 64 -0.40 -11.74 1.01
N LEU A 65 0.91 -11.65 1.23
CA LEU A 65 1.64 -10.40 1.38
C LEU A 65 2.89 -10.51 0.51
N ASP A 66 2.99 -9.61 -0.47
CA ASP A 66 4.21 -9.40 -1.23
C ASP A 66 4.84 -8.07 -0.81
N PHE A 67 6.16 -8.01 -0.80
CA PHE A 67 6.89 -6.79 -0.47
C PHE A 67 8.17 -6.71 -1.28
N PHE A 68 8.46 -5.50 -1.74
CA PHE A 68 9.68 -5.23 -2.51
C PHE A 68 10.30 -3.90 -2.08
N PRO A 69 11.63 -3.80 -2.07
CA PRO A 69 12.31 -2.56 -1.75
C PRO A 69 12.01 -1.51 -2.81
N VAL A 70 11.81 -0.25 -2.38
CA VAL A 70 11.71 0.89 -3.28
C VAL A 70 13.08 1.03 -3.99
N PRO A 71 13.15 1.00 -5.34
CA PRO A 71 14.42 1.07 -6.04
C PRO A 71 15.12 2.40 -5.77
N VAL A 72 16.41 2.33 -5.42
CA VAL A 72 17.27 3.47 -5.07
C VAL A 72 17.30 4.56 -6.16
N GLU A 73 17.01 4.22 -7.41
CA GLU A 73 16.95 5.17 -8.53
C GLU A 73 15.79 6.18 -8.40
N THR A 74 14.82 5.93 -7.50
CA THR A 74 13.75 6.89 -7.17
C THR A 74 14.16 7.83 -6.03
N TYR A 75 15.30 7.62 -5.37
CA TYR A 75 15.84 8.66 -4.49
C TYR A 75 16.20 9.85 -5.38
N PRO A 76 15.71 11.07 -5.07
CA PRO A 76 16.23 12.26 -5.73
C PRO A 76 17.74 12.21 -5.51
N SER A 77 18.49 12.11 -6.61
CA SER A 77 19.93 12.08 -6.50
C SER A 77 20.33 13.33 -5.72
N TYR A 78 21.19 13.18 -4.72
CA TYR A 78 21.66 14.30 -3.87
C TYR A 78 22.23 15.47 -4.71
N TYR A 79 22.50 15.24 -6.00
CA TYR A 79 22.94 16.24 -6.97
C TYR A 79 21.81 17.04 -7.63
N GLU A 80 20.57 16.55 -7.69
CA GLU A 80 19.47 17.27 -8.34
C GLU A 80 18.85 18.36 -7.46
N ASP A 81 18.90 18.22 -6.14
CA ASP A 81 18.35 19.21 -5.20
C ASP A 81 19.13 20.55 -5.23
N ARG A 82 20.44 20.50 -5.51
CA ARG A 82 21.27 21.71 -5.69
C ARG A 82 20.95 22.50 -6.96
N ARG A 83 20.30 21.91 -7.96
CA ARG A 83 19.89 22.65 -9.16
C ARG A 83 18.57 23.40 -8.97
N ARG A 84 17.69 22.91 -8.08
CA ARG A 84 16.41 23.56 -7.78
C ARG A 84 16.58 24.75 -6.83
N THR A 85 17.47 24.64 -5.85
CA THR A 85 17.78 25.72 -4.90
C THR A 85 18.62 26.84 -5.52
N ALA A 86 19.40 26.57 -6.57
CA ALA A 86 20.16 27.60 -7.28
C ALA A 86 19.30 28.49 -8.20
N GLN A 87 18.08 28.08 -8.55
CA GLN A 87 17.23 28.84 -9.49
C GLN A 87 16.36 29.92 -8.81
N CYS A 88 16.41 30.03 -7.47
CA CYS A 88 15.74 31.11 -6.72
C CYS A 88 16.65 32.27 -6.32
N VAL A 89 17.92 32.29 -6.75
CA VAL A 89 18.87 33.40 -6.46
C VAL A 89 19.47 33.97 -7.74
N SER A 90 18.61 34.44 -8.64
CA SER A 90 19.02 35.32 -9.73
C SER A 90 17.88 36.33 -9.99
N ALA A 91 17.87 37.39 -9.18
CA ALA A 91 17.18 38.64 -9.47
C ALA A 91 18.14 39.59 -10.20
#